data_AF-A0A8H5FN67-F1
#
_entry.id   AF-A0A8H5FN67-F1
#
_cell.length_a   1.000
_cell.length_b   1.000
_cell.length_c   1.000
_cell.angle_alpha   90.00
_cell.angle_beta   90.00
_cell.angle_gamma   90.00
#
_symmetry.space_group_name_H-M   'P 1'
#
loop_
_entity.id
_entity.type
_entity.pdbx_description
1 polymer ?
#
loop_
_entity_poly.entity_id
_entity_poly.type
_entity_poly.pdbx_seq_one_letter_code
_entity_poly.pdbx_strand_id
1 'polypeptide(L)'
;MRRRSAQTRRLTPLEERIANARGGSPDRLWELYYYIEDPDDRSLEVIELVLGHLSIDNMKAHATALTQAVGARAVACIFILLACTHPNLRDLAIVPVGEAIEAICVWAHFCIHFELSPSDAELEFLETYNRVGRLLVQLSLYPALHARLASTAAYHKLAIRLWMTRGITNDLDYDRQYHALLALVNAIGDPEDDQTDLFIQQIMARSAKFATEFAEVTIERSHRIRDMVLISQIPPASVVDYIFFLVSIVCRATSACDSLRITFIKADYLVELSSDLNAMSAALVELDCAHLLKSMLQPTMLLAGHVYDPHTPFRSVRNSSDVLAGGLLTHTLRILASLPASEEHYTMQGVAIIQNLGKYTAYPSVIEELGRMPALGTFITRGLENDWRVSALWDAFCITIQRNLGAQRSFIKEGVLLCDNMLLSIARSPVKKKTGQLATEPNANTLETTTLVNAFMP
;
A
#
# COMPACT_ATOMS: atom_id res chain seq x y z
N MET A 1 43.96 -39.70 49.03
CA MET A 1 43.46 -38.97 47.84
C MET A 1 42.23 -39.69 47.28
N ARG A 2 41.01 -39.26 47.61
CA ARG A 2 39.79 -39.78 46.98
C ARG A 2 39.60 -39.06 45.65
N ARG A 3 39.79 -39.78 44.53
CA ARG A 3 39.39 -39.33 43.19
C ARG A 3 37.87 -39.17 43.19
N ARG A 4 37.38 -37.93 43.27
CA ARG A 4 35.99 -37.61 42.92
C ARG A 4 35.84 -37.92 41.43
N SER A 5 35.19 -39.04 41.10
CA SER A 5 34.70 -39.28 39.75
C SER A 5 33.74 -38.15 39.41
N ALA A 6 34.13 -37.30 38.46
CA ALA A 6 33.24 -36.29 37.90
C ALA A 6 32.05 -37.02 37.30
N GLN A 7 30.90 -36.91 37.96
CA GLN A 7 29.65 -37.47 37.49
C GLN A 7 29.26 -36.66 36.26
N THR A 8 29.47 -37.25 35.08
CA THR A 8 29.15 -36.60 33.80
C THR A 8 27.64 -36.38 33.78
N ARG A 9 27.22 -35.13 34.01
CA ARG A 9 25.80 -34.73 33.89
C ARG A 9 25.34 -35.14 32.50
N ARG A 10 24.34 -36.01 32.42
CA ARG A 10 23.69 -36.32 31.14
C ARG A 10 22.99 -35.05 30.68
N LEU A 11 23.31 -34.62 29.47
CA LEU A 11 22.66 -33.49 28.85
C LEU A 11 21.19 -33.85 28.59
N THR A 12 20.30 -32.87 28.67
CA THR A 12 18.93 -33.05 28.18
C THR A 12 18.95 -33.15 26.64
N PRO A 13 17.92 -33.74 26.02
CA PRO A 13 17.85 -33.80 24.56
C PRO A 13 17.95 -32.42 23.88
N LEU A 14 17.39 -31.38 24.51
CA LEU A 14 17.54 -29.99 24.06
C LEU A 14 18.99 -29.50 24.21
N GLU A 15 19.64 -29.71 25.35
CA GLU A 15 21.04 -29.32 25.58
C GLU A 15 21.98 -29.99 24.56
N GLU A 16 21.74 -31.26 24.20
CA GLU A 16 22.50 -31.98 23.16
C GLU A 16 22.32 -31.34 21.77
N ARG A 17 21.08 -31.00 21.39
CA ARG A 17 20.80 -30.34 20.10
C ARG A 17 21.38 -28.94 20.02
N ILE A 18 21.29 -28.15 21.10
CA ILE A 18 21.95 -26.85 21.22
C ILE A 18 23.47 -27.03 21.04
N ALA A 19 24.08 -27.99 21.75
CA ALA A 19 25.51 -28.25 21.64
C ALA A 19 25.94 -28.63 20.21
N ASN A 20 25.15 -29.45 19.52
CA ASN A 20 25.41 -29.82 18.12
C ASN A 20 25.23 -28.65 17.15
N ALA A 21 24.25 -27.77 17.40
CA ALA A 21 23.96 -26.60 16.58
C ALA A 21 24.96 -25.43 16.79
N ARG A 22 25.77 -25.44 17.86
CA ARG A 22 26.83 -24.43 18.10
C ARG A 22 27.84 -24.30 16.96
N GLY A 23 28.09 -25.38 16.23
CA GLY A 23 28.98 -25.36 15.06
C GLY A 23 28.42 -24.59 13.86
N GLY A 24 27.12 -24.25 13.85
CA GLY A 24 26.47 -23.52 12.77
C GLY A 24 26.26 -24.32 11.49
N SER A 25 26.34 -25.66 11.56
CA SER A 25 26.00 -26.53 10.43
C SER A 25 24.50 -26.41 10.10
N PRO A 26 24.10 -26.17 8.84
CA PRO A 26 22.69 -26.08 8.46
C PRO A 26 21.86 -27.28 8.91
N ASP A 27 22.35 -28.50 8.72
CA ASP A 27 21.63 -29.73 9.10
C ASP A 27 21.32 -29.77 10.60
N ARG A 28 22.29 -29.36 11.43
CA ARG A 28 22.13 -29.34 12.89
C ARG A 28 21.18 -28.23 13.36
N LEU A 29 21.12 -27.12 12.64
CA LEU A 29 20.17 -26.05 12.92
C LEU A 29 18.75 -26.47 12.51
N TRP A 30 18.57 -27.14 11.38
CA TRP A 30 17.27 -27.70 11.00
C TRP A 30 16.82 -28.81 11.97
N GLU A 31 17.73 -29.68 12.42
CA GLU A 31 17.44 -30.65 13.49
C GLU A 31 16.99 -29.96 14.79
N LEU A 32 17.56 -28.81 15.13
CA LEU A 32 17.12 -28.02 16.28
C LEU A 32 15.74 -27.39 16.01
N TYR A 33 15.52 -26.81 14.83
CA TYR A 33 14.24 -26.22 14.42
C TYR A 33 13.07 -27.21 14.57
N TYR A 34 13.20 -28.41 14.01
CA TYR A 34 12.14 -29.42 14.09
C TYR A 34 11.90 -29.92 15.52
N TYR A 35 12.90 -29.82 16.39
CA TYR A 35 12.75 -30.21 17.80
C TYR A 35 11.99 -29.15 18.61
N ILE A 36 12.29 -27.86 18.40
CA ILE A 36 11.65 -26.74 19.12
C ILE A 36 10.26 -26.36 18.58
N GLU A 37 9.70 -27.16 17.66
CA GLU A 37 8.29 -27.03 17.28
C GLU A 37 7.38 -27.20 18.50
N ASP A 38 7.78 -28.07 19.45
CA ASP A 38 7.19 -28.13 20.79
C ASP A 38 7.41 -26.80 21.54
N PRO A 39 6.35 -26.09 21.96
CA PRO A 39 6.46 -24.86 22.72
C PRO A 39 7.29 -24.96 24.01
N ASP A 40 7.32 -26.13 24.66
CA ASP A 40 8.01 -26.32 25.94
C ASP A 40 9.55 -26.39 25.77
N ASP A 41 10.02 -26.71 24.57
CA ASP A 41 11.45 -26.80 24.24
C ASP A 41 12.04 -25.48 23.74
N ARG A 42 11.24 -24.40 23.70
CA ARG A 42 11.70 -23.08 23.27
C ARG A 42 12.32 -22.33 24.45
N SER A 43 13.60 -21.98 24.35
CA SER A 43 14.35 -21.37 25.45
C SER A 43 15.17 -20.14 25.03
N LEU A 44 15.56 -19.32 26.01
CA LEU A 44 16.46 -18.18 25.78
C LEU A 44 17.81 -18.63 25.21
N GLU A 45 18.32 -19.78 25.63
CA GLU A 45 19.59 -20.34 25.15
C GLU A 45 19.55 -20.65 23.65
N VAL A 46 18.39 -21.10 23.13
CA VAL A 46 18.17 -21.30 21.68
C VAL A 46 18.21 -19.96 20.94
N ILE A 47 17.57 -18.93 21.49
CA ILE A 47 17.56 -17.58 20.92
C ILE A 47 19.00 -17.02 20.87
N GLU A 48 19.72 -17.04 21.99
CA GLU A 48 21.10 -16.56 22.08
C GLU A 48 22.03 -17.29 21.10
N LEU A 49 21.85 -18.61 20.97
CA LEU A 49 22.58 -19.41 19.98
C LEU A 49 22.36 -18.90 18.55
N VAL A 50 21.10 -18.71 18.13
CA VAL A 50 20.82 -18.28 16.75
C VAL A 50 21.20 -16.83 16.50
N LEU A 51 21.07 -15.95 17.49
CA LEU A 51 21.54 -14.57 17.39
C LEU A 51 23.06 -14.50 17.25
N GLY A 52 23.80 -15.39 17.93
CA GLY A 52 25.24 -15.54 17.75
C GLY A 52 25.62 -15.87 16.30
N HIS A 53 24.87 -16.76 15.65
CA HIS A 53 25.05 -17.10 14.24
C HIS A 53 24.67 -15.95 13.30
N LEU A 54 23.64 -15.18 13.65
CA LEU A 54 23.17 -14.01 12.91
C LEU A 54 23.97 -12.73 13.20
N SER A 55 25.11 -12.79 13.91
CA SER A 55 25.92 -11.58 14.15
C SER A 55 26.44 -10.95 12.86
N ILE A 56 26.63 -9.62 12.88
CA ILE A 56 27.20 -8.87 11.74
C ILE A 56 28.64 -9.33 11.46
N ASP A 57 29.39 -9.68 12.50
CA ASP A 57 30.77 -10.12 12.36
C ASP A 57 30.87 -11.45 11.60
N ASN A 58 29.93 -12.37 11.79
CA ASN A 58 29.82 -13.56 10.96
C ASN A 58 29.56 -13.21 9.50
N MET A 59 28.70 -12.22 9.20
CA MET A 59 28.47 -11.80 7.82
C MET A 59 29.76 -11.25 7.18
N LYS A 60 30.51 -10.40 7.90
CA LYS A 60 31.79 -9.87 7.42
C LYS A 60 32.82 -10.96 7.18
N ALA A 61 32.91 -11.94 8.09
CA ALA A 61 33.82 -13.08 7.96
C ALA A 61 33.54 -13.93 6.71
N HIS A 62 32.29 -13.92 6.22
CA HIS A 62 31.88 -14.66 5.02
C HIS A 62 31.70 -13.78 3.78
N ALA A 63 31.97 -12.47 3.85
CA ALA A 63 31.73 -11.53 2.75
C ALA A 63 32.56 -11.84 1.49
N THR A 64 33.69 -12.53 1.64
CA THR A 64 34.60 -12.92 0.55
C THR A 64 34.27 -14.28 -0.08
N ALA A 65 33.46 -15.11 0.59
CA ALA A 65 33.06 -16.43 0.13
C ALA A 65 31.65 -16.75 0.64
N LEU A 66 30.67 -16.03 0.08
CA LEU A 66 29.26 -16.30 0.30
C LEU A 66 28.90 -17.66 -0.32
N THR A 67 28.91 -18.69 0.52
CA THR A 67 28.55 -20.05 0.12
C THR A 67 27.06 -20.30 0.37
N GLN A 68 26.48 -21.22 -0.39
CA GLN A 68 25.11 -21.74 -0.17
C GLN A 68 24.91 -22.18 1.30
N ALA A 69 25.95 -22.74 1.93
CA ALA A 69 25.92 -23.15 3.34
C ALA A 69 25.73 -21.98 4.32
N VAL A 70 26.36 -20.82 4.07
CA VAL A 70 26.18 -19.61 4.91
C VAL A 70 24.75 -19.10 4.78
N GLY A 71 24.19 -19.15 3.57
CA GLY A 71 22.80 -18.83 3.31
C GLY A 71 21.82 -19.76 4.01
N ALA A 72 21.98 -21.06 3.85
CA ALA A 72 21.14 -22.09 4.49
C ALA A 72 21.16 -21.98 6.03
N ARG A 73 22.33 -21.67 6.61
CA ARG A 73 22.46 -21.38 8.05
C ARG A 73 21.59 -20.19 8.46
N ALA A 74 21.65 -19.08 7.72
CA ALA A 74 20.88 -17.88 8.04
C ALA A 74 19.37 -18.13 7.94
N VAL A 75 18.92 -18.86 6.91
CA VAL A 75 17.52 -19.27 6.75
C VAL A 75 17.07 -20.10 7.95
N ALA A 76 17.83 -21.14 8.34
CA ALA A 76 17.51 -21.96 9.51
C ALA A 76 17.42 -21.13 10.80
N CYS A 77 18.35 -20.21 11.02
CA CYS A 77 18.33 -19.31 12.18
C CYS A 77 17.09 -18.39 12.20
N ILE A 78 16.65 -17.87 11.05
CA ILE A 78 15.43 -17.04 10.94
C ILE A 78 14.19 -17.88 11.30
N PHE A 79 14.13 -19.13 10.86
CA PHE A 79 13.01 -20.04 11.14
C PHE A 79 12.95 -20.43 12.61
N ILE A 80 14.09 -20.73 13.23
CA ILE A 80 14.21 -20.96 14.67
C ILE A 80 13.76 -19.71 15.45
N LEU A 81 14.28 -18.53 15.06
CA LEU A 81 13.94 -17.29 15.75
C LEU A 81 12.43 -17.03 15.68
N LEU A 82 11.80 -17.23 14.52
CA LEU A 82 10.35 -17.14 14.37
C LEU A 82 9.59 -18.12 15.26
N ALA A 83 10.03 -19.38 15.36
CA ALA A 83 9.41 -20.36 16.24
C ALA A 83 9.49 -19.95 17.72
N CYS A 84 10.64 -19.37 18.11
CA CYS A 84 10.89 -18.88 19.46
C CYS A 84 10.18 -17.56 19.80
N THR A 85 9.88 -16.68 18.83
CA THR A 85 9.22 -15.39 19.09
C THR A 85 7.70 -15.47 19.32
N HIS A 86 7.16 -16.68 19.45
CA HIS A 86 5.77 -16.96 19.82
C HIS A 86 5.43 -16.42 21.24
N PRO A 87 4.15 -16.07 21.53
CA PRO A 87 3.66 -15.40 22.74
C PRO A 87 4.12 -15.81 24.16
N ASN A 88 4.94 -16.84 24.34
CA ASN A 88 5.30 -17.37 25.66
C ASN A 88 6.75 -17.05 26.08
N LEU A 89 7.62 -16.55 25.19
CA LEU A 89 9.03 -16.27 25.47
C LEU A 89 9.33 -14.78 25.75
N ARG A 90 8.28 -14.03 26.14
CA ARG A 90 8.10 -12.62 25.78
C ARG A 90 9.07 -11.62 26.37
N ASP A 91 9.44 -11.70 27.65
CA ASP A 91 10.12 -10.56 28.29
C ASP A 91 11.65 -10.72 28.33
N LEU A 92 12.15 -11.94 28.55
CA LEU A 92 13.58 -12.21 28.65
C LEU A 92 14.29 -12.12 27.29
N ALA A 93 13.58 -12.39 26.19
CA ALA A 93 14.13 -12.33 24.84
C ALA A 93 14.20 -10.90 24.26
N ILE A 94 13.48 -9.92 24.83
CA ILE A 94 13.38 -8.56 24.27
C ILE A 94 14.76 -7.91 24.17
N VAL A 95 15.55 -7.99 25.24
CA VAL A 95 16.87 -7.36 25.28
C VAL A 95 17.81 -7.96 24.24
N PRO A 96 18.09 -9.28 24.23
CA PRO A 96 19.03 -9.86 23.27
C PRO A 96 18.55 -9.74 21.82
N VAL A 97 17.25 -9.93 21.56
CA VAL A 97 16.70 -9.73 20.21
C VAL A 97 16.81 -8.25 19.80
N GLY A 98 16.51 -7.33 20.72
CA GLY A 98 16.59 -5.89 20.49
C GLY A 98 18.00 -5.41 20.14
N GLU A 99 19.01 -5.96 20.79
CA GLU A 99 20.43 -5.71 20.49
C GLU A 99 20.85 -6.27 19.12
N ALA A 100 20.22 -7.36 18.69
CA ALA A 100 20.52 -8.04 17.43
C ALA A 100 19.63 -7.61 16.24
N ILE A 101 18.67 -6.70 16.41
CA ILE A 101 17.68 -6.32 15.38
C ILE A 101 18.33 -5.92 14.05
N GLU A 102 19.40 -5.11 14.10
CA GLU A 102 20.09 -4.69 12.87
C GLU A 102 20.66 -5.91 12.14
N ALA A 103 21.30 -6.81 12.87
CA ALA A 103 21.90 -8.02 12.31
C ALA A 103 20.83 -8.96 11.71
N ILE A 104 19.70 -9.15 12.42
CA ILE A 104 18.54 -9.90 11.93
C ILE A 104 18.05 -9.32 10.60
N CYS A 105 17.85 -8.00 10.53
CA CYS A 105 17.39 -7.33 9.31
C CYS A 105 18.37 -7.47 8.14
N VAL A 106 19.68 -7.38 8.40
CA VAL A 106 20.71 -7.55 7.37
C VAL A 106 20.72 -8.99 6.84
N TRP A 107 20.65 -10.00 7.72
CA TRP A 107 20.57 -11.41 7.30
C TRP A 107 19.26 -11.76 6.59
N ALA A 108 18.13 -11.24 7.05
CA ALA A 108 16.86 -11.41 6.37
C ALA A 108 16.90 -10.76 4.97
N HIS A 109 17.44 -9.54 4.86
CA HIS A 109 17.62 -8.88 3.56
C HIS A 109 18.52 -9.72 2.65
N PHE A 110 19.61 -10.27 3.19
CA PHE A 110 20.48 -11.19 2.46
C PHE A 110 19.72 -12.41 1.94
N CYS A 111 18.93 -13.08 2.79
CA CYS A 111 18.14 -14.25 2.39
C CYS A 111 17.15 -13.93 1.28
N ILE A 112 16.47 -12.79 1.35
CA ILE A 112 15.54 -12.35 0.29
C ILE A 112 16.27 -11.85 -0.96
N HIS A 113 17.47 -11.31 -0.82
CA HIS A 113 18.26 -10.83 -1.96
C HIS A 113 18.74 -11.97 -2.85
N PHE A 114 19.22 -13.05 -2.23
CA PHE A 114 19.75 -14.23 -2.91
C PHE A 114 18.73 -15.35 -3.10
N GLU A 115 17.45 -15.05 -2.86
CA GLU A 115 16.33 -15.99 -3.06
C GLU A 115 16.54 -17.33 -2.34
N LEU A 116 17.08 -17.26 -1.13
CA LEU A 116 17.45 -18.46 -0.38
C LEU A 116 16.22 -19.17 0.18
N SER A 117 16.22 -20.49 0.02
CA SER A 117 15.16 -21.39 0.46
C SER A 117 15.69 -22.49 1.39
N PRO A 118 14.81 -23.07 2.24
CA PRO A 118 15.16 -24.19 3.10
C PRO A 118 15.57 -25.47 2.32
N SER A 119 15.08 -25.67 1.09
CA SER A 119 15.51 -26.70 0.14
C SER A 119 15.70 -26.12 -1.27
N ASP A 120 16.26 -26.90 -2.21
CA ASP A 120 16.58 -26.46 -3.57
C ASP A 120 15.35 -26.23 -4.50
N ALA A 121 14.12 -26.20 -3.97
CA ALA A 121 12.90 -26.00 -4.76
C ALA A 121 12.42 -24.52 -4.81
N GLU A 122 12.11 -24.00 -6.01
CA GLU A 122 11.68 -22.60 -6.25
C GLU A 122 10.43 -22.18 -5.45
N LEU A 123 9.47 -23.10 -5.22
CA LEU A 123 8.27 -22.84 -4.43
C LEU A 123 8.56 -22.52 -2.95
N GLU A 124 9.79 -22.79 -2.49
CA GLU A 124 10.19 -22.59 -1.09
C GLU A 124 10.84 -21.24 -0.83
N PHE A 125 11.26 -20.48 -1.86
CA PHE A 125 11.69 -19.09 -1.65
C PHE A 125 10.55 -18.26 -1.06
N LEU A 126 9.32 -18.48 -1.55
CA LEU A 126 8.12 -17.85 -1.02
C LEU A 126 7.97 -18.16 0.48
N GLU A 127 8.30 -19.37 0.92
CA GLU A 127 8.29 -19.72 2.34
C GLU A 127 9.26 -18.85 3.14
N THR A 128 10.51 -18.69 2.70
CA THR A 128 11.47 -17.78 3.35
C THR A 128 10.93 -16.34 3.39
N TYR A 129 10.39 -15.84 2.28
CA TYR A 129 9.77 -14.51 2.20
C TYR A 129 8.67 -14.32 3.25
N ASN A 130 7.76 -15.27 3.37
CA ASN A 130 6.66 -15.20 4.33
C ASN A 130 7.13 -15.34 5.77
N ARG A 131 8.13 -16.20 6.01
CA ARG A 131 8.68 -16.43 7.36
C ARG A 131 9.41 -15.20 7.86
N VAL A 132 10.14 -14.51 6.98
CA VAL A 132 10.71 -13.18 7.28
C VAL A 132 9.59 -12.19 7.59
N GLY A 133 8.55 -12.10 6.77
CA GLY A 133 7.39 -11.24 7.05
C GLY A 133 6.74 -11.53 8.41
N ARG A 134 6.45 -12.79 8.70
CA ARG A 134 5.89 -13.24 9.99
C ARG A 134 6.80 -12.87 11.17
N LEU A 135 8.11 -13.05 11.04
CA LEU A 135 9.06 -12.70 12.08
C LEU A 135 8.98 -11.20 12.37
N LEU A 136 9.02 -10.35 11.34
CA LEU A 136 8.93 -8.90 11.49
C LEU A 136 7.61 -8.45 12.13
N VAL A 137 6.48 -9.07 11.75
CA VAL A 137 5.19 -8.83 12.39
C VAL A 137 5.24 -9.21 13.87
N GLN A 138 5.74 -10.40 14.20
CA GLN A 138 5.83 -10.85 15.59
C GLN A 138 6.73 -9.96 16.45
N LEU A 139 7.88 -9.54 15.91
CA LEU A 139 8.76 -8.59 16.60
C LEU A 139 8.07 -7.23 16.79
N SER A 140 7.25 -6.79 15.84
CA SER A 140 6.50 -5.54 15.93
C SER A 140 5.37 -5.55 16.98
N LEU A 141 4.94 -6.73 17.44
CA LEU A 141 3.96 -6.82 18.53
C LEU A 141 4.52 -6.34 19.89
N TYR A 142 5.85 -6.19 20.01
CA TYR A 142 6.49 -5.68 21.22
C TYR A 142 6.96 -4.24 21.00
N PRO A 143 6.43 -3.24 21.74
CA PRO A 143 6.73 -1.83 21.49
C PRO A 143 8.24 -1.49 21.48
N ALA A 144 9.02 -2.11 22.36
CA ALA A 144 10.47 -1.90 22.43
C ALA A 144 11.20 -2.42 21.18
N LEU A 145 10.80 -3.59 20.66
CA LEU A 145 11.39 -4.17 19.45
C LEU A 145 10.90 -3.44 18.20
N HIS A 146 9.63 -3.05 18.16
CA HIS A 146 9.06 -2.23 17.09
C HIS A 146 9.81 -0.90 16.94
N ALA A 147 10.00 -0.16 18.04
CA ALA A 147 10.75 1.10 18.01
C ALA A 147 12.20 0.91 17.52
N ARG A 148 12.84 -0.20 17.91
CA ARG A 148 14.19 -0.56 17.44
C ARG A 148 14.22 -0.90 15.96
N LEU A 149 13.26 -1.69 15.47
CA LEU A 149 13.11 -2.02 14.04
C LEU A 149 12.95 -0.74 13.22
N ALA A 150 11.98 0.11 13.59
CA ALA A 150 11.73 1.38 12.92
C ALA A 150 12.99 2.27 12.88
N SER A 151 13.81 2.27 13.93
CA SER A 151 15.01 3.11 13.98
C SER A 151 16.19 2.67 13.09
N THR A 152 16.21 1.44 12.54
CA THR A 152 17.37 0.93 11.81
C THR A 152 17.27 1.05 10.28
N ALA A 153 18.33 1.54 9.65
CA ALA A 153 18.42 1.61 8.18
C ALA A 153 18.39 0.22 7.52
N ALA A 154 18.83 -0.84 8.21
CA ALA A 154 18.77 -2.21 7.69
C ALA A 154 17.32 -2.68 7.50
N TYR A 155 16.43 -2.29 8.40
CA TYR A 155 15.02 -2.63 8.31
C TYR A 155 14.34 -1.94 7.14
N HIS A 156 14.59 -0.66 6.91
CA HIS A 156 14.07 0.06 5.74
C HIS A 156 14.55 -0.57 4.42
N LYS A 157 15.82 -0.97 4.33
CA LYS A 157 16.33 -1.69 3.15
C LYS A 157 15.62 -3.03 2.96
N LEU A 158 15.38 -3.78 4.04
CA LEU A 158 14.60 -5.01 4.03
C LEU A 158 13.16 -4.74 3.60
N ALA A 159 12.49 -3.72 4.13
CA ALA A 159 11.14 -3.33 3.75
C ALA A 159 11.06 -2.99 2.25
N ILE A 160 11.99 -2.18 1.73
CA ILE A 160 12.06 -1.91 0.28
C ILE A 160 12.27 -3.21 -0.50
N ARG A 161 13.13 -4.13 -0.05
CA ARG A 161 13.34 -5.41 -0.73
C ARG A 161 12.07 -6.27 -0.71
N LEU A 162 11.40 -6.37 0.44
CA LEU A 162 10.14 -7.09 0.59
C LEU A 162 9.06 -6.49 -0.31
N TRP A 163 9.00 -5.16 -0.42
CA TRP A 163 8.11 -4.43 -1.32
C TRP A 163 8.44 -4.72 -2.79
N MET A 164 9.71 -4.73 -3.18
CA MET A 164 10.12 -4.94 -4.57
C MET A 164 10.10 -6.40 -5.04
N THR A 165 9.96 -7.35 -4.11
CA THR A 165 9.92 -8.78 -4.47
C THR A 165 8.60 -9.09 -5.19
N ARG A 166 8.69 -9.40 -6.48
CA ARG A 166 7.59 -9.97 -7.27
C ARG A 166 7.58 -11.48 -7.03
N GLY A 167 6.47 -12.06 -6.60
CA GLY A 167 6.37 -13.51 -6.43
C GLY A 167 6.68 -14.23 -7.76
N ILE A 168 7.40 -15.34 -7.71
CA ILE A 168 7.93 -16.04 -8.90
C ILE A 168 6.82 -16.74 -9.72
N THR A 169 5.60 -16.88 -9.19
CA THR A 169 4.50 -17.56 -9.91
C THR A 169 3.23 -16.69 -9.99
N ASN A 170 2.64 -16.69 -11.18
CA ASN A 170 1.38 -16.01 -11.52
C ASN A 170 0.14 -16.61 -10.84
N ASP A 171 0.30 -17.65 -10.02
CA ASP A 171 -0.79 -18.35 -9.36
C ASP A 171 -0.36 -18.86 -7.99
N LEU A 172 -1.26 -18.64 -7.02
CA LEU A 172 -1.48 -19.47 -5.83
C LEU A 172 -0.38 -19.50 -4.75
N ASP A 173 -0.34 -18.47 -3.89
CA ASP A 173 -0.53 -18.65 -2.44
C ASP A 173 -0.68 -17.26 -1.77
N TYR A 174 -1.88 -16.66 -1.84
CA TYR A 174 -2.10 -15.29 -1.35
C TYR A 174 -2.09 -15.19 0.18
N ASP A 175 -2.51 -16.25 0.88
CA ASP A 175 -2.46 -16.34 2.36
C ASP A 175 -1.02 -16.21 2.89
N ARG A 176 -0.08 -16.75 2.11
CA ARG A 176 1.34 -16.74 2.42
C ARG A 176 1.93 -15.33 2.42
N GLN A 177 1.63 -14.52 1.40
CA GLN A 177 2.20 -13.17 1.25
C GLN A 177 1.65 -12.15 2.26
N TYR A 178 0.49 -12.41 2.86
CA TYR A 178 -0.20 -11.52 3.79
C TYR A 178 0.70 -10.99 4.92
N HIS A 179 1.51 -11.84 5.54
CA HIS A 179 2.36 -11.41 6.66
C HIS A 179 3.51 -10.50 6.23
N ALA A 180 4.04 -10.70 5.02
CA ALA A 180 5.03 -9.78 4.47
C ALA A 180 4.37 -8.43 4.16
N LEU A 181 3.13 -8.42 3.68
CA LEU A 181 2.35 -7.20 3.47
C LEU A 181 2.09 -6.46 4.80
N LEU A 182 1.67 -7.17 5.85
CA LEU A 182 1.50 -6.58 7.18
C LEU A 182 2.83 -6.09 7.77
N ALA A 183 3.93 -6.83 7.57
CA ALA A 183 5.26 -6.40 8.01
C ALA A 183 5.62 -5.07 7.36
N LEU A 184 5.27 -4.84 6.09
CA LEU A 184 5.52 -3.59 5.37
C LEU A 184 4.72 -2.42 5.95
N VAL A 185 3.43 -2.64 6.28
CA VAL A 185 2.60 -1.62 6.96
C VAL A 185 3.21 -1.25 8.30
N ASN A 186 3.56 -2.27 9.11
CA ASN A 186 4.21 -2.06 10.40
C ASN A 186 5.62 -1.46 10.26
N ALA A 187 6.29 -1.65 9.13
CA ALA A 187 7.68 -1.22 8.97
C ALA A 187 7.84 0.28 8.81
N ILE A 188 6.95 0.85 8.04
CA ILE A 188 6.99 2.26 7.65
C ILE A 188 6.20 3.10 8.65
N GLY A 189 5.36 2.43 9.45
CA GLY A 189 4.69 3.03 10.60
C GLY A 189 3.53 3.90 10.17
N ASP A 190 3.31 4.96 10.94
CA ASP A 190 2.33 5.98 10.59
C ASP A 190 2.75 6.65 9.27
N PRO A 191 1.88 6.72 8.26
CA PRO A 191 2.13 7.49 7.05
C PRO A 191 2.24 8.99 7.27
N GLU A 192 2.26 9.49 8.51
CA GLU A 192 2.63 10.84 8.91
C GLU A 192 4.00 10.94 9.62
N ASP A 193 4.70 9.82 9.89
CA ASP A 193 5.99 9.78 10.61
C ASP A 193 7.22 9.99 9.70
N ASP A 194 8.33 10.47 10.29
CA ASP A 194 9.64 10.69 9.67
C ASP A 194 10.21 9.41 9.01
N GLN A 195 9.78 8.23 9.46
CA GLN A 195 10.19 6.94 8.90
C GLN A 195 9.72 6.74 7.46
N THR A 196 8.53 7.26 7.09
CA THR A 196 8.08 7.20 5.70
C THR A 196 8.94 8.09 4.82
N ASP A 197 9.36 9.25 5.31
CA ASP A 197 10.25 10.15 4.57
C ASP A 197 11.62 9.50 4.34
N LEU A 198 12.16 8.82 5.36
CA LEU A 198 13.39 8.01 5.22
C LEU A 198 13.21 6.87 4.20
N PHE A 199 12.07 6.19 4.21
CA PHE A 199 11.74 5.15 3.23
C PHE A 199 11.71 5.71 1.80
N ILE A 200 11.07 6.85 1.59
CA ILE A 200 11.00 7.55 0.28
C ILE A 200 12.39 8.02 -0.15
N GLN A 201 13.17 8.62 0.75
CA GLN A 201 14.55 9.04 0.47
C GLN A 201 15.42 7.86 0.02
N GLN A 202 15.24 6.67 0.60
CA GLN A 202 15.97 5.48 0.19
C GLN A 202 15.56 4.95 -1.20
N ILE A 203 14.31 5.15 -1.62
CA ILE A 203 13.87 4.88 -2.99
C ILE A 203 14.54 5.86 -3.95
N MET A 204 14.54 7.15 -3.59
CA MET A 204 15.12 8.22 -4.41
C MET A 204 16.64 8.15 -4.53
N ALA A 205 17.34 7.66 -3.51
CA ALA A 205 18.79 7.48 -3.53
C ALA A 205 19.26 6.39 -4.51
N ARG A 206 18.34 5.63 -5.10
CA ARG A 206 18.62 4.57 -6.09
C ARG A 206 18.52 5.11 -7.52
N SER A 207 18.62 4.22 -8.50
CA SER A 207 18.56 4.61 -9.92
C SER A 207 17.16 5.04 -10.35
N ALA A 208 17.04 5.85 -11.41
CA ALA A 208 15.74 6.21 -12.00
C ALA A 208 14.93 4.98 -12.47
N LYS A 209 15.62 3.93 -12.93
CA LYS A 209 15.01 2.64 -13.26
C LYS A 209 14.33 2.02 -12.04
N PHE A 210 14.98 2.07 -10.87
CA PHE A 210 14.41 1.56 -9.63
C PHE A 210 13.13 2.31 -9.24
N ALA A 211 13.08 3.63 -9.39
CA ALA A 211 11.86 4.40 -9.15
C ALA A 211 10.70 3.97 -10.06
N THR A 212 10.99 3.66 -11.33
CA THR A 212 10.01 3.13 -12.30
C THR A 212 9.47 1.78 -11.87
N GLU A 213 10.36 0.84 -11.57
CA GLU A 213 9.97 -0.48 -11.06
C GLU A 213 9.19 -0.36 -9.75
N PHE A 214 9.54 0.58 -8.87
CA PHE A 214 8.83 0.79 -7.61
C PHE A 214 7.39 1.25 -7.83
N ALA A 215 7.15 2.18 -8.76
CA ALA A 215 5.79 2.62 -9.09
C ALA A 215 4.97 1.47 -9.68
N GLU A 216 5.53 0.73 -10.65
CA GLU A 216 4.86 -0.43 -11.25
C GLU A 216 4.51 -1.50 -10.21
N VAL A 217 5.46 -1.88 -9.35
CA VAL A 217 5.25 -2.87 -8.29
C VAL A 217 4.21 -2.38 -7.27
N THR A 218 4.15 -1.08 -7.00
CA THR A 218 3.16 -0.51 -6.09
C THR A 218 1.74 -0.66 -6.64
N ILE A 219 1.54 -0.39 -7.93
CA ILE A 219 0.24 -0.59 -8.60
C ILE A 219 -0.08 -2.09 -8.72
N GLU A 220 0.90 -2.92 -9.05
CA GLU A 220 0.73 -4.38 -9.07
C GLU A 220 0.28 -4.92 -7.70
N ARG A 221 0.78 -4.34 -6.59
CA ARG A 221 0.36 -4.69 -5.24
C ARG A 221 -1.05 -4.22 -4.90
N SER A 222 -1.49 -3.07 -5.40
CA SER A 222 -2.87 -2.60 -5.20
C SER A 222 -3.88 -3.52 -5.89
N HIS A 223 -3.56 -4.00 -7.10
CA HIS A 223 -4.38 -5.00 -7.77
C HIS A 223 -4.42 -6.32 -7.02
N ARG A 224 -3.27 -6.79 -6.51
CA ARG A 224 -3.21 -8.02 -5.72
C ARG A 224 -4.05 -7.93 -4.45
N ILE A 225 -3.98 -6.82 -3.71
CA ILE A 225 -4.77 -6.68 -2.47
C ILE A 225 -6.27 -6.57 -2.78
N ARG A 226 -6.65 -5.91 -3.88
CA ARG A 226 -8.04 -5.92 -4.38
C ARG A 226 -8.50 -7.35 -4.64
N ASP A 227 -7.71 -8.12 -5.40
CA ASP A 227 -8.07 -9.49 -5.78
C ASP A 227 -8.18 -10.40 -4.54
N MET A 228 -7.35 -10.18 -3.52
CA MET A 228 -7.41 -10.90 -2.23
C MET A 228 -8.73 -10.71 -1.48
N VAL A 229 -9.36 -9.51 -1.54
CA VAL A 229 -10.70 -9.29 -0.96
C VAL A 229 -11.76 -10.04 -1.74
N LEU A 230 -11.69 -9.98 -3.08
CA LEU A 230 -12.68 -10.59 -3.96
C LEU A 230 -12.77 -12.11 -3.78
N ILE A 231 -11.65 -12.76 -3.42
CA ILE A 231 -11.58 -14.21 -3.18
C ILE A 231 -11.68 -14.59 -1.70
N SER A 232 -11.95 -13.63 -0.79
CA SER A 232 -12.13 -13.84 0.66
C SER A 232 -11.00 -14.59 1.37
N GLN A 233 -9.75 -14.42 0.91
CA GLN A 233 -8.60 -15.14 1.49
C GLN A 233 -7.98 -14.44 2.70
N ILE A 234 -8.28 -13.17 2.92
CA ILE A 234 -7.68 -12.34 3.97
C ILE A 234 -8.79 -11.60 4.73
N PRO A 235 -8.65 -11.36 6.05
CA PRO A 235 -9.58 -10.52 6.79
C PRO A 235 -9.79 -9.16 6.11
N PRO A 236 -11.03 -8.78 5.77
CA PRO A 236 -11.28 -7.55 5.01
C PRO A 236 -10.74 -6.28 5.66
N ALA A 237 -10.72 -6.22 7.00
CA ALA A 237 -10.14 -5.09 7.74
C ALA A 237 -8.65 -4.89 7.43
N SER A 238 -7.88 -5.97 7.38
CA SER A 238 -6.44 -5.88 7.09
C SER A 238 -6.14 -5.45 5.66
N VAL A 239 -7.03 -5.77 4.73
CA VAL A 239 -6.93 -5.26 3.37
C VAL A 239 -7.20 -3.76 3.33
N VAL A 240 -8.21 -3.28 4.07
CA VAL A 240 -8.49 -1.84 4.19
C VAL A 240 -7.28 -1.10 4.78
N ASP A 241 -6.65 -1.65 5.82
CA ASP A 241 -5.42 -1.08 6.40
C ASP A 241 -4.28 -1.04 5.38
N TYR A 242 -4.11 -2.12 4.61
CA TYR A 242 -3.05 -2.21 3.61
C TYR A 242 -3.25 -1.22 2.45
N ILE A 243 -4.47 -1.08 1.92
CA ILE A 243 -4.73 -0.12 0.83
C ILE A 243 -4.59 1.32 1.33
N PHE A 244 -5.00 1.61 2.56
CA PHE A 244 -4.76 2.91 3.19
C PHE A 244 -3.27 3.24 3.22
N PHE A 245 -2.48 2.28 3.70
CA PHE A 245 -1.03 2.40 3.78
C PHE A 245 -0.38 2.60 2.39
N LEU A 246 -0.78 1.81 1.40
CA LEU A 246 -0.28 1.90 0.03
C LEU A 246 -0.60 3.26 -0.60
N VAL A 247 -1.86 3.71 -0.52
CA VAL A 247 -2.26 5.04 -1.01
C VAL A 247 -1.45 6.13 -0.32
N SER A 248 -1.25 6.04 1.00
CA SER A 248 -0.48 7.03 1.74
C SER A 248 0.99 7.10 1.31
N ILE A 249 1.65 5.96 1.05
CA ILE A 249 3.01 5.95 0.47
C ILE A 249 3.00 6.65 -0.89
N VAL A 250 2.05 6.34 -1.77
CA VAL A 250 1.98 6.95 -3.11
C VAL A 250 1.78 8.46 -2.97
N CYS A 251 0.88 8.90 -2.09
CA CYS A 251 0.61 10.31 -1.86
C CYS A 251 1.83 11.06 -1.33
N ARG A 252 2.54 10.49 -0.34
CA ARG A 252 3.80 11.07 0.16
C ARG A 252 4.90 11.07 -0.90
N ALA A 253 5.11 9.95 -1.59
CA ALA A 253 6.15 9.83 -2.62
C ALA A 253 5.96 10.83 -3.77
N THR A 254 4.71 10.99 -4.23
CA THR A 254 4.36 11.93 -5.31
C THR A 254 4.38 13.39 -4.83
N SER A 255 4.17 13.66 -3.55
CA SER A 255 4.30 15.00 -2.98
C SER A 255 5.76 15.39 -2.75
N ALA A 256 6.58 14.45 -2.24
CA ALA A 256 7.97 14.70 -1.87
C ALA A 256 8.91 14.83 -3.08
N CYS A 257 8.61 14.19 -4.22
CA CYS A 257 9.54 14.13 -5.35
C CYS A 257 8.85 14.16 -6.72
N ASP A 258 9.24 15.12 -7.55
CA ASP A 258 8.76 15.25 -8.94
C ASP A 258 9.08 14.02 -9.80
N SER A 259 10.24 13.40 -9.59
CA SER A 259 10.65 12.20 -10.36
C SER A 259 9.73 11.01 -10.06
N LEU A 260 9.43 10.77 -8.78
CA LEU A 260 8.45 9.75 -8.37
C LEU A 260 7.05 10.11 -8.86
N ARG A 261 6.65 11.39 -8.78
CA ARG A 261 5.39 11.88 -9.33
C ARG A 261 5.23 11.54 -10.81
N ILE A 262 6.20 11.91 -11.64
CA ILE A 262 6.17 11.62 -13.09
C ILE A 262 6.06 10.12 -13.33
N THR A 263 6.75 9.32 -12.52
CA THR A 263 6.77 7.88 -12.65
C THR A 263 5.42 7.25 -12.30
N PHE A 264 4.80 7.65 -11.18
CA PHE A 264 3.46 7.21 -10.82
C PHE A 264 2.39 7.69 -11.82
N ILE A 265 2.53 8.90 -12.36
CA ILE A 265 1.66 9.39 -13.44
C ILE A 265 1.75 8.50 -14.68
N LYS A 266 2.95 8.02 -15.03
CA LYS A 266 3.13 7.07 -16.16
C LYS A 266 2.56 5.69 -15.88
N ALA A 267 2.42 5.33 -14.61
CA ALA A 267 1.78 4.09 -14.16
C ALA A 267 0.27 4.28 -13.92
N ASP A 268 -0.32 5.40 -14.37
CA ASP A 268 -1.75 5.72 -14.26
C ASP A 268 -2.32 5.58 -12.83
N TYR A 269 -1.52 5.88 -11.81
CA TYR A 269 -1.83 5.57 -10.41
C TYR A 269 -3.20 6.05 -9.92
N LEU A 270 -3.68 7.21 -10.39
CA LEU A 270 -4.99 7.74 -9.99
C LEU A 270 -6.15 6.89 -10.53
N VAL A 271 -6.03 6.40 -11.76
CA VAL A 271 -7.02 5.52 -12.38
C VAL A 271 -7.01 4.18 -11.65
N GLU A 272 -5.82 3.59 -11.52
CA GLU A 272 -5.65 2.24 -10.98
C GLU A 272 -6.03 2.14 -9.51
N LEU A 273 -5.55 3.06 -8.66
CA LEU A 273 -5.89 3.05 -7.23
C LEU A 273 -7.37 3.38 -6.97
N SER A 274 -7.97 4.28 -7.76
CA SER A 274 -9.41 4.57 -7.65
C SER A 274 -10.24 3.36 -8.06
N SER A 275 -9.81 2.65 -9.12
CA SER A 275 -10.43 1.40 -9.60
C SER A 275 -10.38 0.32 -8.52
N ASP A 276 -9.22 0.13 -7.90
CA ASP A 276 -9.03 -0.84 -6.82
C ASP A 276 -9.90 -0.51 -5.60
N LEU A 277 -9.96 0.75 -5.16
CA LEU A 277 -10.86 1.17 -4.07
C LEU A 277 -12.34 0.96 -4.42
N ASN A 278 -12.74 1.26 -5.65
CA ASN A 278 -14.12 1.07 -6.10
C ASN A 278 -14.49 -0.43 -6.12
N ALA A 279 -13.62 -1.29 -6.64
CA ALA A 279 -13.83 -2.74 -6.65
C ALA A 279 -13.85 -3.32 -5.23
N MET A 280 -12.88 -2.95 -4.38
CA MET A 280 -12.83 -3.39 -2.98
C MET A 280 -14.08 -2.98 -2.20
N SER A 281 -14.52 -1.73 -2.35
CA SER A 281 -15.72 -1.26 -1.65
C SER A 281 -17.00 -1.95 -2.12
N ALA A 282 -17.10 -2.33 -3.40
CA ALA A 282 -18.20 -3.16 -3.88
C ALA A 282 -18.17 -4.55 -3.22
N ALA A 283 -16.99 -5.19 -3.20
CA ALA A 283 -16.78 -6.48 -2.57
C ALA A 283 -17.13 -6.48 -1.07
N LEU A 284 -16.74 -5.42 -0.34
CA LEU A 284 -17.08 -5.29 1.08
C LEU A 284 -18.59 -5.25 1.33
N VAL A 285 -19.38 -4.64 0.43
CA VAL A 285 -20.86 -4.67 0.54
C VAL A 285 -21.39 -6.08 0.28
N GLU A 286 -20.85 -6.78 -0.72
CA GLU A 286 -21.26 -8.15 -1.05
C GLU A 286 -20.91 -9.16 0.07
N LEU A 287 -19.81 -8.91 0.78
CA LEU A 287 -19.34 -9.71 1.93
C LEU A 287 -19.97 -9.31 3.28
N ASP A 288 -21.01 -8.47 3.28
CA ASP A 288 -21.67 -7.95 4.49
C ASP A 288 -20.70 -7.24 5.47
N CYS A 289 -19.63 -6.65 4.92
CA CYS A 289 -18.59 -5.92 5.62
C CYS A 289 -18.67 -4.41 5.37
N ALA A 290 -19.87 -3.89 5.07
CA ALA A 290 -20.08 -2.48 4.75
C ALA A 290 -19.64 -1.52 5.88
N HIS A 291 -19.61 -1.98 7.13
CA HIS A 291 -19.10 -1.22 8.27
C HIS A 291 -17.61 -0.81 8.14
N LEU A 292 -16.84 -1.50 7.29
CA LEU A 292 -15.44 -1.16 7.01
C LEU A 292 -15.26 -0.05 5.96
N LEU A 293 -16.33 0.30 5.21
CA LEU A 293 -16.27 1.35 4.18
C LEU A 293 -15.87 2.71 4.76
N LYS A 294 -16.26 2.98 6.01
CA LYS A 294 -15.84 4.17 6.75
C LYS A 294 -14.32 4.31 6.79
N SER A 295 -13.59 3.23 7.06
CA SER A 295 -12.13 3.24 7.13
C SER A 295 -11.48 3.46 5.75
N MET A 296 -12.22 3.23 4.66
CA MET A 296 -11.75 3.57 3.31
C MET A 296 -11.84 5.06 2.99
N LEU A 297 -12.52 5.88 3.80
CA LEU A 297 -12.67 7.31 3.51
C LEU A 297 -11.33 8.07 3.52
N GLN A 298 -10.42 7.71 4.41
CA GLN A 298 -9.11 8.36 4.48
C GLN A 298 -8.27 8.14 3.20
N PRO A 299 -8.09 6.90 2.68
CA PRO A 299 -7.43 6.73 1.38
C PRO A 299 -8.20 7.41 0.23
N THR A 300 -9.55 7.44 0.25
CA THR A 300 -10.32 8.20 -0.74
C THR A 300 -9.97 9.68 -0.70
N MET A 301 -9.89 10.28 0.49
CA MET A 301 -9.55 11.69 0.69
C MET A 301 -8.14 12.01 0.21
N LEU A 302 -7.18 11.12 0.49
CA LEU A 302 -5.80 11.27 0.02
C LEU A 302 -5.74 11.32 -1.51
N LEU A 303 -6.37 10.38 -2.21
CA LEU A 303 -6.44 10.40 -3.69
C LEU A 303 -7.19 11.62 -4.22
N ALA A 304 -8.32 11.99 -3.60
CA ALA A 304 -9.07 13.19 -3.99
C ALA A 304 -8.23 14.47 -3.79
N GLY A 305 -7.35 14.50 -2.79
CA GLY A 305 -6.42 15.60 -2.54
C GLY A 305 -5.48 15.85 -3.73
N HIS A 306 -5.05 14.80 -4.44
CA HIS A 306 -4.21 14.93 -5.64
C HIS A 306 -4.91 15.61 -6.83
N VAL A 307 -6.24 15.63 -6.85
CA VAL A 307 -6.97 16.42 -7.87
C VAL A 307 -6.68 17.91 -7.70
N TYR A 308 -6.55 18.37 -6.45
CA TYR A 308 -6.30 19.76 -6.09
C TYR A 308 -4.86 19.99 -5.60
N ASP A 309 -3.90 19.21 -6.08
CA ASP A 309 -2.51 19.38 -5.67
C ASP A 309 -1.99 20.77 -6.10
N PRO A 310 -1.68 21.68 -5.15
CA PRO A 310 -1.20 23.03 -5.46
C PRO A 310 0.17 23.01 -6.14
N HIS A 311 0.91 21.89 -6.07
CA HIS A 311 2.18 21.72 -6.77
C HIS A 311 1.99 21.32 -8.25
N THR A 312 0.80 20.85 -8.65
CA THR A 312 0.49 20.47 -10.04
C THR A 312 -0.85 21.03 -10.53
N PRO A 313 -1.11 22.35 -10.41
CA PRO A 313 -2.43 22.92 -10.72
C PRO A 313 -2.84 22.69 -12.18
N PHE A 314 -1.88 22.64 -13.11
CA PHE A 314 -2.14 22.39 -14.54
C PHE A 314 -2.64 20.97 -14.85
N ARG A 315 -2.54 20.01 -13.92
CA ARG A 315 -3.09 18.65 -14.09
C ARG A 315 -4.46 18.47 -13.44
N SER A 316 -5.01 19.42 -12.70
CA SER A 316 -6.23 19.19 -11.90
C SER A 316 -7.41 18.63 -12.69
N VAL A 317 -7.67 19.15 -13.90
CA VAL A 317 -8.74 18.62 -14.78
C VAL A 317 -8.47 17.16 -15.15
N ARG A 318 -7.23 16.85 -15.56
CA ARG A 318 -6.84 15.50 -15.93
C ARG A 318 -6.83 14.55 -14.73
N ASN A 319 -6.33 14.98 -13.57
CA ASN A 319 -6.39 14.19 -12.34
C ASN A 319 -7.85 13.92 -11.94
N SER A 320 -8.75 14.90 -12.09
CA SER A 320 -10.19 14.73 -11.87
C SER A 320 -10.77 13.69 -12.84
N SER A 321 -10.39 13.73 -14.12
CA SER A 321 -10.78 12.73 -15.11
C SER A 321 -10.25 11.35 -14.73
N ASP A 322 -8.98 11.23 -14.36
CA ASP A 322 -8.31 9.97 -14.02
C ASP A 322 -9.00 9.28 -12.82
N VAL A 323 -9.30 10.01 -11.74
CA VAL A 323 -10.00 9.43 -10.57
C VAL A 323 -11.45 9.06 -10.88
N LEU A 324 -12.12 9.80 -11.77
CA LEU A 324 -13.48 9.48 -12.21
C LEU A 324 -13.52 8.25 -13.11
N ALA A 325 -12.55 8.11 -14.01
CA ALA A 325 -12.37 6.92 -14.84
C ALA A 325 -12.17 5.66 -13.99
N GLY A 326 -11.43 5.77 -12.88
CA GLY A 326 -11.30 4.69 -11.89
C GLY A 326 -12.53 4.52 -10.97
N GLY A 327 -13.57 5.34 -11.08
CA GLY A 327 -14.80 5.19 -10.30
C GLY A 327 -14.74 5.69 -8.85
N LEU A 328 -13.85 6.64 -8.53
CA LEU A 328 -13.73 7.21 -7.18
C LEU A 328 -15.04 7.85 -6.69
N LEU A 329 -15.84 8.42 -7.59
CA LEU A 329 -17.16 8.96 -7.23
C LEU A 329 -18.12 7.86 -6.77
N THR A 330 -18.24 6.75 -7.51
CA THR A 330 -19.07 5.61 -7.13
C THR A 330 -18.63 5.03 -5.79
N HIS A 331 -17.31 4.91 -5.59
CA HIS A 331 -16.72 4.50 -4.31
C HIS A 331 -17.13 5.44 -3.16
N THR A 332 -16.96 6.76 -3.34
CA THR A 332 -17.35 7.78 -2.36
C THR A 332 -18.83 7.70 -2.00
N LEU A 333 -19.71 7.57 -3.00
CA LEU A 333 -21.16 7.45 -2.78
C LEU A 333 -21.51 6.16 -2.02
N ARG A 334 -20.79 5.06 -2.28
CA ARG A 334 -20.96 3.80 -1.54
C ARG A 334 -20.55 3.94 -0.08
N ILE A 335 -19.47 4.66 0.21
CA ILE A 335 -19.09 5.00 1.59
C ILE A 335 -20.22 5.80 2.24
N LEU A 336 -20.64 6.92 1.65
CA LEU A 336 -21.70 7.77 2.20
C LEU A 336 -23.00 7.03 2.46
N ALA A 337 -23.42 6.16 1.54
CA ALA A 337 -24.62 5.33 1.69
C ALA A 337 -24.54 4.32 2.86
N SER A 338 -23.33 3.99 3.33
CA SER A 338 -23.11 3.06 4.44
C SER A 338 -22.98 3.75 5.81
N LEU A 339 -22.78 5.07 5.83
CA LEU A 339 -22.56 5.80 7.09
C LEU A 339 -23.87 5.97 7.86
N PRO A 340 -23.88 5.74 9.18
CA PRO A 340 -25.03 6.04 10.00
C PRO A 340 -25.22 7.56 10.14
N ALA A 341 -26.45 8.01 10.33
CA ALA A 341 -26.77 9.45 10.43
C ALA A 341 -25.98 10.19 11.53
N SER A 342 -25.58 9.48 12.59
CA SER A 342 -24.76 9.98 13.70
C SER A 342 -23.33 10.34 13.31
N GLU A 343 -22.83 9.85 12.17
CA GLU A 343 -21.46 10.07 11.69
C GLU A 343 -21.36 11.30 10.77
N GLU A 344 -21.84 12.45 11.27
CA GLU A 344 -21.86 13.71 10.53
C GLU A 344 -20.47 14.12 10.04
N HIS A 345 -19.43 13.97 10.88
CA HIS A 345 -18.06 14.31 10.52
C HIS A 345 -17.58 13.60 9.24
N TYR A 346 -17.79 12.28 9.15
CA TYR A 346 -17.39 11.47 7.99
C TYR A 346 -18.30 11.74 6.78
N THR A 347 -19.58 12.01 7.01
CA THR A 347 -20.51 12.43 5.95
C THR A 347 -20.03 13.72 5.29
N MET A 348 -19.61 14.71 6.08
CA MET A 348 -19.09 15.98 5.58
C MET A 348 -17.77 15.83 4.80
N GLN A 349 -16.90 14.90 5.22
CA GLN A 349 -15.70 14.56 4.47
C GLN A 349 -16.03 13.99 3.09
N GLY A 350 -16.96 13.03 2.99
CA GLY A 350 -17.38 12.48 1.70
C GLY A 350 -18.11 13.51 0.82
N VAL A 351 -18.92 14.40 1.42
CA VAL A 351 -19.52 15.55 0.73
C VAL A 351 -18.44 16.47 0.14
N ALA A 352 -17.38 16.78 0.89
CA ALA A 352 -16.28 17.61 0.40
C ALA A 352 -15.57 16.97 -0.80
N ILE A 353 -15.42 15.64 -0.83
CA ILE A 353 -14.88 14.91 -1.98
C ILE A 353 -15.79 15.11 -3.21
N ILE A 354 -17.10 14.93 -3.08
CA ILE A 354 -18.06 15.13 -4.18
C ILE A 354 -18.01 16.57 -4.70
N GLN A 355 -18.00 17.55 -3.80
CA GLN A 355 -17.89 18.97 -4.17
C GLN A 355 -16.59 19.25 -4.91
N ASN A 356 -15.47 18.68 -4.46
CA ASN A 356 -14.17 18.84 -5.12
C ASN A 356 -14.15 18.26 -6.54
N LEU A 357 -14.73 17.07 -6.74
CA LEU A 357 -14.89 16.50 -8.07
C LEU A 357 -15.86 17.33 -8.93
N GLY A 358 -16.88 17.94 -8.31
CA GLY A 358 -17.86 18.83 -8.94
C GLY A 358 -17.26 20.07 -9.59
N LYS A 359 -16.12 20.59 -9.08
CA LYS A 359 -15.46 21.81 -9.59
C LYS A 359 -15.04 21.71 -11.05
N TYR A 360 -14.69 20.51 -11.52
CA TYR A 360 -14.17 20.29 -12.86
C TYR A 360 -15.21 19.75 -13.84
N THR A 361 -16.49 19.69 -13.44
CA THR A 361 -17.60 19.22 -14.30
C THR A 361 -17.91 20.14 -15.49
N ALA A 362 -17.22 21.27 -15.65
CA ALA A 362 -17.30 22.09 -16.86
C ALA A 362 -16.40 21.59 -18.00
N TYR A 363 -15.43 20.72 -17.70
CA TYR A 363 -14.41 20.30 -18.65
C TYR A 363 -14.82 19.05 -19.44
N PRO A 364 -14.57 19.01 -20.77
CA PRO A 364 -14.94 17.90 -21.64
C PRO A 364 -14.52 16.51 -21.18
N SER A 365 -13.27 16.30 -20.76
CA SER A 365 -12.80 14.97 -20.33
C SER A 365 -13.54 14.49 -19.09
N VAL A 366 -13.69 15.37 -18.10
CA VAL A 366 -14.40 15.07 -16.86
C VAL A 366 -15.87 14.72 -17.13
N ILE A 367 -16.54 15.48 -18.00
CA ILE A 367 -17.92 15.21 -18.38
C ILE A 367 -18.05 13.90 -19.18
N GLU A 368 -17.07 13.59 -20.03
CA GLU A 368 -17.05 12.34 -20.76
C GLU A 368 -16.97 11.14 -19.81
N GLU A 369 -16.10 11.18 -18.80
CA GLU A 369 -16.02 10.11 -17.79
C GLU A 369 -17.30 9.99 -16.95
N LEU A 370 -17.89 11.12 -16.54
CA LEU A 370 -19.18 11.13 -15.83
C LEU A 370 -20.31 10.54 -16.69
N GLY A 371 -20.27 10.77 -18.00
CA GLY A 371 -21.22 10.20 -18.95
C GLY A 371 -21.07 8.69 -19.17
N ARG A 372 -19.92 8.11 -18.83
CA ARG A 372 -19.64 6.66 -18.89
C ARG A 372 -19.93 5.95 -17.57
N MET A 373 -20.21 6.67 -16.50
CA MET A 373 -20.47 6.06 -15.20
C MET A 373 -21.66 5.10 -15.27
N PRO A 374 -21.55 3.90 -14.66
CA PRO A 374 -22.67 2.98 -14.58
C PRO A 374 -23.79 3.57 -13.72
N ALA A 375 -25.01 3.10 -13.95
CA ALA A 375 -26.14 3.41 -13.08
C ALA A 375 -25.81 3.00 -11.64
N LEU A 376 -26.19 3.85 -10.68
CA LEU A 376 -25.99 3.55 -9.26
C LEU A 376 -26.80 2.31 -8.86
N GLY A 377 -26.16 1.42 -8.10
CA GLY A 377 -26.83 0.24 -7.55
C GLY A 377 -27.82 0.60 -6.45
N THR A 378 -28.76 -0.30 -6.16
CA THR A 378 -29.85 -0.10 -5.19
C THR A 378 -29.37 0.26 -3.78
N PHE A 379 -28.22 -0.28 -3.36
CA PHE A 379 -27.60 0.05 -2.08
C PHE A 379 -27.29 1.55 -1.97
N ILE A 380 -26.64 2.10 -2.99
CA ILE A 380 -26.25 3.52 -3.02
C ILE A 380 -27.51 4.39 -3.09
N THR A 381 -28.42 4.11 -4.03
CA THR A 381 -29.63 4.92 -4.22
C THR A 381 -30.44 5.05 -2.92
N ARG A 382 -30.71 3.93 -2.23
CA ARG A 382 -31.46 3.95 -0.97
C ARG A 382 -30.70 4.67 0.14
N GLY A 383 -29.38 4.48 0.23
CA GLY A 383 -28.57 5.15 1.25
C GLY A 383 -28.60 6.68 1.08
N LEU A 384 -28.48 7.15 -0.16
CA LEU A 384 -28.52 8.59 -0.47
C LEU A 384 -29.90 9.21 -0.22
N GLU A 385 -30.99 8.51 -0.58
CA GLU A 385 -32.37 8.98 -0.33
C GLU A 385 -32.69 9.15 1.16
N ASN A 386 -32.05 8.36 2.02
CA ASN A 386 -32.27 8.40 3.46
C ASN A 386 -31.47 9.51 4.18
N ASP A 387 -30.44 10.09 3.56
CA ASP A 387 -29.66 11.20 4.12
C ASP A 387 -29.88 12.49 3.34
N TRP A 388 -30.71 13.38 3.91
CA TRP A 388 -31.07 14.67 3.30
C TRP A 388 -29.85 15.55 2.99
N ARG A 389 -28.75 15.41 3.73
CA ARG A 389 -27.52 16.21 3.55
C ARG A 389 -26.81 15.84 2.25
N VAL A 390 -26.86 14.55 1.89
CA VAL A 390 -26.23 14.03 0.69
C VAL A 390 -27.19 14.07 -0.50
N SER A 391 -28.48 13.78 -0.30
CA SER A 391 -29.49 13.79 -1.37
C SER A 391 -29.55 15.13 -2.11
N ALA A 392 -29.64 16.25 -1.39
CA ALA A 392 -29.74 17.57 -2.01
C ALA A 392 -28.50 17.94 -2.82
N LEU A 393 -27.31 17.60 -2.31
CA LEU A 393 -26.05 17.79 -3.02
C LEU A 393 -25.98 16.91 -4.28
N TRP A 394 -26.38 15.65 -4.16
CA TRP A 394 -26.38 14.69 -5.25
C TRP A 394 -27.32 15.10 -6.38
N ASP A 395 -28.52 15.60 -6.04
CA ASP A 395 -29.48 16.12 -7.02
C ASP A 395 -28.91 17.33 -7.77
N ALA A 396 -28.31 18.28 -7.04
CA ALA A 396 -27.66 19.45 -7.64
C ALA A 396 -26.48 19.06 -8.54
N PHE A 397 -25.69 18.07 -8.13
CA PHE A 397 -24.60 17.50 -8.91
C PHE A 397 -25.12 16.85 -10.21
N CYS A 398 -26.18 16.03 -10.13
CA CYS A 398 -26.81 15.40 -11.29
C CYS A 398 -27.36 16.41 -12.30
N ILE A 399 -28.08 17.44 -11.82
CA ILE A 399 -28.61 18.52 -12.67
C ILE A 399 -27.47 19.23 -13.40
N THR A 400 -26.37 19.51 -12.70
CA THR A 400 -25.19 20.18 -13.27
C THR A 400 -24.56 19.34 -14.38
N ILE A 401 -24.37 18.04 -14.16
CA ILE A 401 -23.84 17.12 -15.16
C ILE A 401 -24.74 17.05 -16.39
N GLN A 402 -26.05 16.88 -16.21
CA GLN A 402 -27.00 16.80 -17.33
C GLN A 402 -26.98 18.08 -18.17
N ARG A 403 -26.93 19.25 -17.54
CA ARG A 403 -26.80 20.54 -18.22
C ARG A 403 -25.51 20.61 -19.05
N ASN A 404 -24.38 20.26 -18.45
CA ASN A 404 -23.07 20.37 -19.09
C ASN A 404 -22.90 19.34 -20.22
N LEU A 405 -23.40 18.11 -20.05
CA LEU A 405 -23.51 17.11 -21.11
C LEU A 405 -24.36 17.61 -22.29
N GLY A 406 -25.50 18.26 -21.99
CA GLY A 406 -26.36 18.87 -22.99
C GLY A 406 -25.65 19.98 -23.78
N ALA A 407 -24.97 20.88 -23.07
CA ALA A 407 -24.21 21.97 -23.66
C ALA A 407 -23.07 21.45 -24.55
N GLN A 408 -22.25 20.52 -24.07
CA GLN A 408 -21.16 19.91 -24.84
C GLN A 408 -21.66 19.24 -26.12
N ARG A 409 -22.76 18.48 -26.05
CA ARG A 409 -23.38 17.87 -27.24
C ARG A 409 -23.86 18.93 -28.24
N SER A 410 -24.35 20.08 -27.78
CA SER A 410 -24.74 21.19 -28.66
C SER A 410 -23.52 21.80 -29.36
N PHE A 411 -22.46 22.13 -28.61
CA PHE A 411 -21.24 22.70 -29.17
C PHE A 411 -20.57 21.79 -30.20
N ILE A 412 -20.52 20.48 -29.95
CA ILE A 412 -19.98 19.51 -30.90
C ILE A 412 -20.81 19.49 -32.20
N LYS A 413 -22.15 19.55 -32.10
CA LYS A 413 -23.03 19.65 -33.29
C LYS A 413 -22.79 20.92 -34.09
N GLU A 414 -22.38 22.00 -33.44
CA GLU A 414 -22.02 23.28 -34.06
C GLU A 414 -20.57 23.30 -34.60
N GLY A 415 -19.83 22.19 -34.47
CA GLY A 415 -18.44 22.08 -34.94
C GLY A 415 -17.42 22.77 -34.03
N VAL A 416 -17.79 23.10 -32.79
CA VAL A 416 -16.91 23.68 -31.77
C VAL A 416 -16.20 22.54 -31.03
N LEU A 417 -14.87 22.57 -31.03
CA LEU A 417 -14.03 21.67 -30.24
C LEU A 417 -13.75 22.33 -28.89
N LEU A 418 -14.24 21.71 -27.82
CA LEU A 418 -13.90 22.11 -26.45
C LEU A 418 -12.57 21.45 -26.05
N CYS A 419 -11.79 22.10 -25.18
CA CYS A 419 -10.51 21.57 -24.70
C CYS A 419 -10.38 21.75 -23.19
N ASP A 420 -9.59 20.86 -22.57
CA ASP A 420 -9.36 20.83 -21.11
C ASP A 420 -8.28 21.83 -20.64
N ASN A 421 -7.90 22.77 -21.49
CA ASN A 421 -6.88 23.73 -21.13
C ASN A 421 -7.47 24.81 -20.22
N MET A 422 -7.13 24.77 -18.93
CA MET A 422 -7.54 25.78 -17.95
C MET A 422 -7.08 27.20 -18.30
N LEU A 423 -6.09 27.37 -19.19
CA LEU A 423 -5.60 28.66 -19.68
C LEU A 423 -6.23 29.11 -21.00
N LEU A 424 -6.91 28.21 -21.75
CA LEU A 424 -7.40 28.47 -23.11
C LEU A 424 -8.86 28.04 -23.33
N SER A 425 -9.71 28.05 -22.29
CA SER A 425 -11.11 27.66 -22.46
C SER A 425 -11.78 28.48 -23.57
N ILE A 426 -12.07 27.79 -24.69
CA ILE A 426 -12.57 28.21 -26.01
C ILE A 426 -11.48 28.55 -27.05
N ALA A 427 -10.95 27.52 -27.72
CA ALA A 427 -10.35 27.65 -29.06
C ALA A 427 -11.43 27.42 -30.12
N ARG A 428 -11.85 28.47 -30.84
CA ARG A 428 -12.72 28.28 -32.01
C ARG A 428 -11.92 27.56 -33.10
N SER A 429 -12.38 26.38 -33.49
CA SER A 429 -11.90 25.74 -34.73
C SER A 429 -12.08 26.72 -35.89
N PRO A 430 -11.08 26.92 -36.77
CA PRO A 430 -11.23 27.81 -37.92
C PRO A 430 -12.19 27.15 -38.91
N VAL A 431 -13.49 27.35 -38.70
CA VAL A 431 -14.50 27.12 -39.73
C VAL A 431 -14.18 28.13 -40.83
N LYS A 432 -13.61 27.65 -41.94
CA LYS A 432 -13.50 28.43 -43.18
C LYS A 432 -14.91 28.83 -43.63
N LYS A 433 -15.43 29.93 -43.11
CA LYS A 433 -16.59 30.61 -43.71
C LYS A 433 -16.13 31.21 -45.04
N LYS A 434 -16.68 30.67 -46.12
CA LYS A 434 -16.64 31.21 -47.49
C LYS A 434 -17.41 32.55 -47.57
N THR A 435 -17.08 33.52 -46.73
CA THR A 435 -17.61 34.89 -46.83
C THR A 435 -16.64 35.81 -46.12
N GLY A 436 -15.89 36.59 -46.90
CA GLY A 436 -14.88 37.53 -46.42
C GLY A 436 -15.47 38.70 -45.66
N GLN A 437 -15.79 38.48 -44.39
CA GLN A 437 -15.99 39.53 -43.40
C GLN A 437 -15.28 39.13 -42.12
N LEU A 438 -14.26 39.91 -41.74
CA LEU A 438 -13.67 39.88 -40.41
C LEU A 438 -14.75 40.24 -39.39
N ALA A 439 -15.16 39.28 -38.57
CA ALA A 439 -15.92 39.56 -37.36
C ALA A 439 -14.94 40.06 -36.30
N THR A 440 -15.19 41.26 -35.79
CA THR A 440 -14.57 41.82 -34.59
C THR A 440 -14.77 40.87 -33.40
N GLU A 441 -13.68 40.63 -32.67
CA GLU A 441 -13.63 39.79 -31.48
C GLU A 441 -14.52 40.37 -30.36
N PRO A 442 -15.45 39.60 -29.78
CA PRO A 442 -15.94 39.87 -28.45
C PRO A 442 -15.01 39.19 -27.44
N ASN A 443 -14.45 39.99 -26.52
CA ASN A 443 -13.76 39.50 -25.32
C ASN A 443 -14.72 38.61 -24.51
N ALA A 444 -14.46 37.30 -24.49
CA ALA A 444 -15.29 36.28 -23.85
C ALA A 444 -14.72 35.81 -22.49
N ASN A 445 -13.83 36.58 -21.86
CA ASN A 445 -13.24 36.26 -20.56
C ASN A 445 -14.17 36.53 -19.35
N THR A 446 -15.47 36.75 -19.57
CA THR A 446 -16.38 37.21 -18.50
C THR A 446 -17.72 36.46 -18.41
N LEU A 447 -17.94 35.39 -19.18
CA LEU A 447 -19.15 34.58 -19.03
C LEU A 447 -18.80 33.16 -18.56
N GLU A 448 -19.34 32.79 -17.40
CA GLU A 448 -19.61 31.42 -16.91
C GLU A 448 -18.59 30.69 -16.01
N THR A 449 -17.61 31.37 -15.38
CA THR A 449 -16.95 30.79 -14.19
C THR A 449 -17.61 31.21 -12.87
N THR A 450 -18.23 32.39 -12.84
CA THR A 450 -18.74 33.02 -11.61
C THR A 450 -20.03 32.40 -11.07
N THR A 451 -20.84 31.74 -11.91
CA THR A 451 -22.12 31.15 -11.49
C THR A 451 -21.95 29.75 -10.87
N LEU A 452 -20.86 29.04 -11.20
CA LEU A 452 -20.57 27.70 -10.68
C LEU A 452 -19.91 27.74 -9.30
N VAL A 453 -19.05 28.72 -9.02
CA VAL A 453 -18.43 28.87 -7.68
C VAL A 453 -19.48 29.18 -6.61
N ASN A 454 -20.50 29.97 -6.94
CA ASN A 454 -21.54 30.38 -5.97
C ASN A 454 -22.59 29.30 -5.66
N ALA A 455 -22.66 28.21 -6.44
CA ALA A 455 -23.52 27.06 -6.13
C ALA A 455 -22.82 26.04 -5.22
N PHE A 456 -21.49 26.07 -5.14
CA PHE A 456 -20.66 25.09 -4.43
C PHE A 456 -19.87 25.67 -3.24
N MET A 457 -20.01 26.97 -2.96
CA MET A 457 -19.48 27.61 -1.76
C MET A 457 -20.50 28.62 -1.24
N PRO A 458 -21.03 28.47 0.01
CA PRO A 458 -21.75 29.55 0.67
C PRO A 458 -20.84 30.75 0.98
#